data_AF-P22075-F1
#
_entry.id   AF-P22075-F1
#
_cell.length_a   1.000
_cell.length_b   1.000
_cell.length_c   1.000
_cell.angle_alpha   90.00
_cell.angle_beta   90.00
_cell.angle_gamma   90.00
#
_symmetry.space_group_name_H-M   'P 1'
#
loop_
_entity.id
_entity.type
_entity.pdbx_description
1 polymer ?
#
loop_
_entity_poly.entity_id
_entity_poly.type
_entity_poly.pdbx_seq_one_letter_code
_entity_poly.pdbx_strand_id
1 'polypeptide(L)' 'RRLHGQAINRPGSCPRVMIYCPARHPPNKCTSDYDCPKPQKCCPGYCGKQCYQPE' A
#
# COMPACT_ATOMS: atom_id res chain seq x y z
N ARG A 1 17.60 -0.44 20.73
CA ARG A 1 16.64 0.30 19.85
C ARG A 1 15.79 -0.76 19.16
N ARG A 2 14.46 -0.75 19.33
CA ARG A 2 13.56 -1.69 18.66
C ARG A 2 13.76 -1.50 17.16
N LEU A 3 14.41 -2.46 16.51
CA LEU A 3 14.47 -2.53 15.06
C LEU A 3 13.03 -2.44 14.60
N HIS A 4 12.70 -1.37 13.88
CA HIS A 4 11.38 -1.14 13.29
C HIS A 4 10.93 -2.48 12.76
N GLY A 5 9.89 -3.06 13.39
CA GLY A 5 9.37 -4.36 13.02
C GLY A 5 9.26 -4.32 11.52
N GLN A 6 10.12 -5.09 10.86
CA GLN A 6 10.18 -5.10 9.42
C GLN A 6 8.75 -5.40 9.03
N ALA A 7 8.05 -4.43 8.44
CA ALA A 7 6.77 -4.71 7.85
C ALA A 7 7.12 -5.72 6.77
N ILE A 8 7.04 -7.01 7.12
CA ILE A 8 7.28 -8.10 6.18
C ILE A 8 6.18 -7.90 5.17
N ASN A 9 6.54 -7.21 4.10
CA ASN A 9 5.66 -7.01 2.97
C ASN A 9 5.24 -8.40 2.53
N ARG A 10 3.94 -8.60 2.38
CA ARG A 10 3.40 -9.84 1.83
C ARG A 10 4.04 -10.08 0.45
N PRO A 11 4.25 -11.34 0.05
CA PRO A 11 4.84 -11.64 -1.25
C PRO A 11 4.01 -11.04 -2.40
N GLY A 12 4.66 -10.84 -3.54
CA GLY A 12 4.08 -10.22 -4.73
C GLY A 12 4.27 -8.70 -4.79
N SER A 13 4.03 -8.15 -5.96
CA SER A 13 4.29 -6.74 -6.28
C SER A 13 3.02 -5.92 -6.31
N CYS A 14 3.13 -4.63 -5.98
CA CYS A 14 2.03 -3.69 -6.19
C CYS A 14 1.76 -3.48 -7.68
N PRO A 15 0.48 -3.38 -8.11
CA PRO A 15 0.17 -3.04 -9.48
C PRO A 15 0.71 -1.65 -9.80
N ARG A 16 1.16 -1.46 -11.05
CA ARG A 16 1.62 -0.15 -11.52
C ARG A 16 0.43 0.75 -11.74
N VAL A 17 0.39 1.86 -11.01
CA VAL A 17 -0.59 2.93 -11.23
C VAL A 17 0.06 4.03 -12.06
N MET A 18 -0.54 4.36 -13.21
CA MET A 18 0.00 5.35 -14.15
C MET A 18 -0.69 6.72 -14.01
N ILE A 19 -1.86 6.78 -13.37
CA ILE A 19 -2.65 7.99 -13.20
C ILE A 19 -2.73 8.28 -11.70
N TYR A 20 -2.40 9.51 -11.32
CA TYR A 20 -2.50 9.98 -9.94
C TYR A 20 -3.42 11.20 -9.84
N CYS A 21 -4.15 11.32 -8.74
CA CYS A 21 -4.95 12.49 -8.43
C CYS A 21 -4.03 13.70 -8.14
N PRO A 22 -4.49 14.94 -8.36
CA PRO A 22 -3.65 16.14 -8.17
C PRO A 22 -3.45 16.53 -6.69
N ALA A 23 -3.97 15.74 -5.74
CA ALA A 23 -3.90 16.07 -4.32
C ALA A 23 -2.45 15.97 -3.82
N ARG A 24 -1.96 17.04 -3.17
CA ARG A 24 -0.60 17.07 -2.59
C ARG A 24 -0.42 16.07 -1.44
N HIS A 25 -1.48 15.85 -0.67
CA HIS A 25 -1.53 14.89 0.44
C HIS A 25 -2.77 14.02 0.27
N PRO A 26 -2.75 13.06 -0.65
CA PRO A 26 -3.91 12.22 -0.86
C PRO A 26 -4.17 11.33 0.38
N PRO A 27 -5.43 11.10 0.77
CA PRO A 27 -5.74 10.32 1.95
C PRO A 27 -5.32 8.85 1.75
N ASN A 28 -4.54 8.33 2.69
CA ASN A 28 -4.16 6.91 2.69
C ASN A 28 -5.26 6.08 3.37
N LYS A 29 -5.80 5.08 2.69
CA LYS A 29 -6.77 4.12 3.24
C LYS A 29 -6.11 2.99 4.03
N CYS A 30 -4.81 2.83 3.88
CA CYS A 30 -3.98 1.86 4.60
C CYS A 30 -2.57 2.44 4.77
N THR A 31 -1.81 1.92 5.73
CA THR A 31 -0.41 2.32 5.97
C THR A 31 0.56 1.15 5.79
N SER A 32 0.08 -0.08 6.00
CA SER A 32 0.84 -1.32 5.88
C SER A 32 -0.03 -2.43 5.27
N ASP A 33 0.60 -3.48 4.73
CA ASP A 33 -0.11 -4.68 4.27
C ASP A 33 -1.02 -5.25 5.37
N TYR A 34 -0.64 -5.16 6.65
CA TYR A 34 -1.45 -5.65 7.77
C TYR A 34 -2.82 -4.99 7.92
N ASP A 35 -2.98 -3.75 7.43
CA ASP A 35 -4.25 -3.03 7.44
C ASP A 35 -5.22 -3.57 6.37
N CYS A 36 -4.71 -4.36 5.42
CA CYS A 36 -5.48 -4.93 4.33
C CYS A 36 -5.85 -6.40 4.59
N PRO A 37 -7.03 -6.86 4.14
CA PRO A 37 -7.38 -8.28 4.20
C PRO A 37 -6.42 -9.11 3.35
N LYS A 38 -6.03 -10.29 3.83
CA LYS A 38 -5.17 -11.19 3.04
C LYS A 38 -5.92 -11.66 1.77
N PRO A 39 -5.25 -11.75 0.60
CA PRO A 39 -3.81 -11.60 0.35
C PRO A 39 -3.36 -10.19 -0.08
N GLN A 40 -4.18 -9.16 0.12
CA GLN A 40 -3.95 -7.82 -0.45
C GLN A 40 -2.73 -7.12 0.17
N LYS A 41 -2.13 -6.19 -0.57
CA LYS A 41 -1.03 -5.33 -0.14
C LYS A 41 -1.47 -3.88 -0.08
N CYS A 42 -0.88 -3.10 0.82
CA CYS A 42 -1.10 -1.66 0.86
C CYS A 42 -0.16 -0.97 -0.13
N CYS A 43 -0.72 -0.53 -1.26
CA CYS A 43 0.04 -0.03 -2.39
C CYS A 43 -0.34 1.42 -2.73
N PRO A 44 0.55 2.20 -3.38
CA PRO A 44 0.18 3.47 -3.99
C PRO A 44 -0.95 3.26 -5.01
N GLY A 45 -2.08 3.92 -4.79
CA GLY A 45 -3.22 3.93 -5.69
C GLY A 45 -3.30 5.23 -6.49
N TYR A 46 -4.41 5.40 -7.21
CA TYR A 46 -4.73 6.64 -7.93
C TYR A 46 -4.72 7.86 -7.00
N CYS A 47 -5.25 7.73 -5.79
CA CYS A 47 -5.27 8.82 -4.82
C CYS A 47 -4.92 8.31 -3.42
N GLY A 48 -3.61 8.28 -3.13
CA GLY A 48 -3.08 7.79 -1.86
C GLY A 48 -2.97 6.27 -1.83
N LYS A 49 -2.59 5.71 -0.68
CA LYS A 49 -2.43 4.26 -0.53
C LYS A 49 -3.78 3.56 -0.38
N GLN A 50 -3.92 2.42 -1.05
CA GLN A 50 -5.09 1.56 -0.97
C GLN A 50 -4.66 0.09 -1.01
N CYS A 51 -5.55 -0.80 -0.55
CA CYS A 51 -5.36 -2.24 -0.66
C CYS A 51 -5.57 -2.71 -2.11
N TYR A 52 -4.57 -3.41 -2.65
CA TYR A 52 -4.61 -4.03 -3.97
C TYR A 52 -4.20 -5.50 -3.90
N GLN A 53 -4.72 -6.32 -4.81
CA GLN A 53 -4.21 -7.67 -4.97
C GLN A 53 -2.77 -7.61 -5.50
N PRO A 54 -1.82 -8.38 -4.93
CA PRO A 54 -0.49 -8.49 -5.50
C PRO A 54 -0.52 -9.19 -6.87
N GLU A 55 0.39 -8.76 -7.75
CA GLU A 55 0.81 -9.49 -8.96
C GLU A 55 1.80 -10.60 -8.60
#